data_AF-A0A433EXD2-F1
#
_entry.id   AF-A0A433EXD2-F1
#
_cell.length_a   1.000
_cell.length_b   1.000
_cell.length_c   1.000
_cell.angle_alpha   90.00
_cell.angle_beta   90.00
_cell.angle_gamma   90.00
#
_symmetry.space_group_name_H-M   'P 1'
#
loop_
_entity.id
_entity.type
_entity.pdbx_description
1 polymer ?
#
loop_
_entity_poly.entity_id
_entity_poly.type
_entity_poly.pdbx_seq_one_letter_code
_entity_poly.pdbx_strand_id
1 'polypeptide(L)'
;MLSNLSITLHFENGEPRESTGLMTINEDKLAQLNADIIHQLHTQGLLMAINAMMLSLRQYNRLVQLTKNANNPVVKIGLKTTN
;
A
#
# COMPACT_ATOMS: atom_id res chain seq x y z
N MET A 1 6.20 4.81 -12.81
CA MET A 1 5.46 3.64 -12.31
C MET A 1 5.27 3.65 -10.80
N LEU A 2 6.19 4.21 -10.01
CA LEU A 2 6.08 4.22 -8.54
C LEU A 2 5.62 5.56 -7.98
N SER A 3 5.09 5.55 -6.76
CA SER A 3 4.74 6.71 -5.93
C SER A 3 5.24 6.49 -4.50
N ASN A 4 5.52 7.58 -3.78
CA ASN A 4 5.89 7.51 -2.37
C ASN A 4 4.69 7.07 -1.54
N LEU A 5 4.90 6.13 -0.61
CA LEU A 5 3.90 5.68 0.36
C LEU A 5 4.32 6.14 1.75
N SER A 6 3.45 6.90 2.39
CA SER A 6 3.54 7.23 3.83
C SER A 6 2.44 6.50 4.58
N ILE A 7 2.82 5.87 5.68
CA ILE A 7 1.92 5.09 6.54
C ILE A 7 1.90 5.73 7.92
N THR A 8 0.73 6.10 8.40
CA THR A 8 0.54 6.65 9.75
C THR A 8 -0.26 5.65 10.59
N LEU A 9 0.32 5.17 11.68
CA LEU A 9 -0.34 4.32 12.66
C LEU A 9 -0.78 5.18 13.83
N HIS A 10 -2.07 5.12 14.18
CA HIS A 10 -2.59 5.72 15.40
C HIS A 10 -2.81 4.61 16.42
N PHE A 11 -2.12 4.72 17.55
CA PHE A 11 -2.23 3.80 18.66
C PHE A 11 -3.30 4.26 19.66
N GLU A 12 -3.81 3.33 20.47
CA GLU A 12 -4.81 3.61 21.49
C GLU A 12 -4.30 4.61 22.55
N ASN A 13 -3.00 4.59 22.86
CA ASN A 13 -2.36 5.56 23.75
C ASN A 13 -2.29 6.99 23.19
N GLY A 14 -2.72 7.22 21.94
CA GLY A 14 -2.77 8.52 21.30
C GLY A 14 -1.48 8.96 20.61
N GLU A 15 -0.40 8.18 20.65
CA GLU A 15 0.86 8.51 19.99
C GLU A 15 0.85 8.04 18.52
N PRO A 16 0.84 8.94 17.52
CA PRO A 16 0.96 8.52 16.14
C PRO A 16 2.40 8.14 15.80
N ARG A 17 2.58 7.08 15.00
CA ARG A 17 3.86 6.73 14.39
C ARG A 17 3.74 6.80 12.87
N GLU A 18 4.62 7.55 12.24
CA GLU A 18 4.72 7.62 10.80
C GLU A 18 5.90 6.78 10.29
N SER A 19 5.66 6.03 9.20
CA SER A 19 6.68 5.34 8.43
C SER A 19 6.69 5.93 7.01
N THR A 20 7.83 6.51 6.64
CA THR A 20 8.07 7.09 5.31
C THR A 20 9.21 6.35 4.61
N GLY A 21 9.48 6.70 3.35
CA GLY A 21 10.57 6.09 2.56
C GLY A 21 10.19 4.79 1.83
N LEU A 22 8.93 4.35 1.93
CA LEU A 22 8.40 3.25 1.14
C LEU A 22 7.89 3.74 -0.21
N MET A 23 7.93 2.85 -1.20
CA MET A 23 7.39 3.07 -2.55
C MET A 23 6.24 2.10 -2.80
N THR A 24 5.27 2.51 -3.62
CA THR A 24 4.19 1.66 -4.11
C THR A 24 3.91 1.91 -5.58
N ILE A 25 2.99 1.15 -6.16
CA ILE A 25 2.52 1.34 -7.54
C ILE A 25 1.67 2.61 -7.63
N ASN A 26 1.98 3.44 -8.63
CA ASN A 26 1.15 4.57 -9.02
C ASN A 26 0.06 4.08 -9.98
N GLU A 27 -1.19 4.03 -9.50
CA GLU A 27 -2.35 3.54 -10.25
C GLU A 27 -2.64 4.38 -11.50
N ASP A 28 -2.52 5.70 -11.41
CA ASP A 28 -2.76 6.60 -12.55
C ASP A 28 -1.75 6.35 -13.69
N LYS A 29 -0.46 6.23 -13.34
CA LYS A 29 0.60 5.94 -14.30
C LYS A 29 0.46 4.54 -14.88
N LEU A 30 -0.01 3.55 -14.09
CA LEU A 30 -0.29 2.20 -14.55
C LEU A 30 -1.45 2.18 -15.56
N ALA A 31 -2.53 2.92 -15.29
CA ALA A 31 -3.69 3.03 -16.16
C ALA A 31 -3.39 3.74 -17.49
N GLN A 32 -2.36 4.58 -17.53
CA GLN A 32 -1.90 5.29 -18.74
C GLN A 32 -0.96 4.47 -19.63
N LEU A 33 -0.58 3.26 -19.21
CA LEU A 33 0.28 2.40 -20.05
C LEU A 33 -0.45 1.95 -21.31
N ASN A 34 0.30 1.85 -22.40
CA ASN A 34 -0.22 1.31 -23.66
C ASN A 34 -0.37 -0.22 -23.59
N ALA A 35 -1.11 -0.76 -24.55
CA ALA A 35 -1.41 -2.20 -24.61
C ALA A 35 -0.14 -3.06 -24.75
N ASP A 36 0.87 -2.61 -25.49
CA ASP A 36 2.11 -3.36 -25.70
C ASP A 36 2.88 -3.57 -24.40
N ILE A 37 3.00 -2.53 -23.57
CA ILE A 37 3.66 -2.61 -22.27
C ILE A 37 2.85 -3.48 -21.31
N ILE A 38 1.51 -3.33 -21.30
CA ILE A 38 0.65 -4.20 -20.47
C ILE A 38 0.80 -5.67 -20.86
N HIS A 39 0.87 -5.97 -22.16
CA HIS A 39 1.09 -7.32 -22.66
C HIS A 39 2.45 -7.86 -22.22
N GLN A 40 3.52 -7.06 -22.31
CA GLN A 40 4.85 -7.45 -21.81
C GLN A 40 4.85 -7.73 -20.30
N LEU A 41 4.22 -6.88 -19.49
CA LEU A 41 4.11 -7.10 -18.05
C LEU A 41 3.31 -8.37 -17.73
N HIS A 42 2.30 -8.69 -18.52
CA HIS A 42 1.52 -9.91 -18.35
C HIS A 42 2.32 -11.17 -18.70
N THR A 43 3.01 -11.18 -19.85
CA THR A 43 3.82 -12.33 -20.28
C THR A 43 5.02 -12.61 -19.37
N GLN A 44 5.55 -11.57 -18.73
CA GLN A 44 6.61 -11.68 -17.71
C GLN A 44 6.08 -12.04 -16.31
N GLY A 45 4.76 -12.17 -16.13
CA GLY A 45 4.14 -12.42 -14.82
C GLY A 45 4.15 -11.22 -13.86
N LEU A 46 4.74 -10.10 -14.25
CA LEU A 46 4.87 -8.89 -13.42
C LEU A 46 3.53 -8.21 -13.17
N LEU A 47 2.58 -8.30 -14.10
CA LEU A 47 1.24 -7.71 -13.92
C LEU A 47 0.52 -8.32 -12.72
N MET A 48 0.72 -9.61 -12.46
CA MET A 48 0.17 -10.28 -11.28
C MET A 48 0.80 -9.75 -9.99
N ALA A 49 2.13 -9.59 -9.97
CA ALA A 49 2.83 -9.01 -8.82
C ALA A 49 2.41 -7.57 -8.54
N ILE A 50 2.23 -6.75 -9.58
CA ILE A 50 1.71 -5.38 -9.50
C ILE A 50 0.32 -5.36 -8.87
N ASN A 51 -0.59 -6.20 -9.36
CA ASN A 51 -1.95 -6.33 -8.82
C ASN A 51 -1.95 -6.81 -7.36
N ALA A 52 -1.07 -7.76 -7.01
CA ALA A 52 -0.92 -8.24 -5.64
C ALA A 52 -0.42 -7.14 -4.70
N MET A 53 0.56 -6.34 -5.13
CA MET A 53 1.04 -5.19 -4.34
C MET A 53 -0.08 -4.17 -4.09
N MET A 54 -0.85 -3.80 -5.11
CA MET A 54 -1.99 -2.88 -4.94
C MET A 54 -3.07 -3.47 -4.00
N LEU A 55 -3.39 -4.76 -4.16
CA LEU A 55 -4.35 -5.44 -3.29
C LEU A 55 -3.87 -5.49 -1.82
N SER A 56 -2.57 -5.65 -1.59
CA SER A 56 -1.98 -5.72 -0.25
C SER A 56 -2.22 -4.43 0.56
N LEU A 57 -2.26 -3.26 -0.09
CA LEU A 57 -2.53 -1.98 0.57
C LEU A 57 -3.91 -1.97 1.25
N ARG A 58 -4.90 -2.65 0.67
CA ARG A 58 -6.24 -2.76 1.26
C ARG A 58 -6.28 -3.67 2.50
N GLN A 59 -5.28 -4.54 2.65
CA GLN A 59 -5.21 -5.48 3.77
C GLN A 59 -4.76 -4.83 5.08
N TYR A 60 -4.22 -3.61 5.06
CA TYR A 60 -3.79 -2.93 6.28
C TYR A 60 -4.92 -2.75 7.30
N ASN A 61 -6.15 -2.51 6.85
CA ASN A 61 -7.31 -2.48 7.76
C ASN A 61 -7.52 -3.80 8.49
N ARG A 62 -7.29 -4.93 7.81
CA ARG A 62 -7.34 -6.26 8.43
C ARG A 62 -6.19 -6.43 9.42
N LEU A 63 -4.98 -5.99 9.07
CA LEU A 63 -3.83 -6.03 9.97
C LEU A 63 -4.09 -5.24 11.25
N VAL A 64 -4.68 -4.04 11.15
CA VAL A 64 -5.11 -3.23 12.31
C VAL A 64 -6.04 -4.03 13.23
N GLN A 65 -7.04 -4.72 12.68
CA GLN A 65 -7.94 -5.56 13.48
C GLN A 65 -7.22 -6.70 14.21
N LEU A 66 -6.15 -7.24 13.65
CA LEU A 66 -5.35 -8.29 14.28
C LEU A 66 -4.49 -7.75 15.44
N THR A 67 -4.23 -6.44 15.49
CA THR A 67 -3.47 -5.83 16.60
C THR A 67 -4.27 -5.63 17.89
N LYS A 68 -5.60 -5.86 17.87
CA LYS A 68 -6.51 -5.53 18.99
C LYS A 68 -6.15 -6.17 20.34
N ASN A 69 -5.45 -7.29 20.35
CA ASN A 69 -5.06 -8.01 21.57
C ASN A 69 -3.64 -7.64 22.06
N ALA A 70 -2.97 -6.69 21.39
CA ALA A 70 -1.65 -6.22 21.80
C ALA A 70 -1.75 -5.21 22.96
N ASN A 71 -0.68 -5.04 23.72
CA ASN A 71 -0.63 -4.12 24.87
C ASN A 71 -0.86 -2.64 24.51
N ASN A 72 -0.62 -2.25 23.26
CA ASN A 72 -0.95 -0.93 22.71
C ASN A 72 -1.41 -1.13 21.26
N PRO A 73 -2.70 -1.39 21.02
CA PRO A 73 -3.19 -1.76 19.71
C PRO A 73 -3.19 -0.55 18.77
N VAL A 74 -3.04 -0.83 17.47
CA VAL A 74 -3.30 0.19 16.44
C VAL A 74 -4.82 0.28 16.29
N VAL A 75 -5.35 1.49 16.39
CA VAL A 75 -6.81 1.75 16.29
C VAL A 75 -7.19 2.31 14.93
N LYS A 76 -6.25 2.97 14.24
CA LYS A 76 -6.47 3.55 12.91
C LYS A 76 -5.18 3.56 12.12
N ILE A 77 -5.30 3.35 10.80
CA ILE A 77 -4.21 3.53 9.85
C ILE A 77 -4.57 4.61 8.82
N GLY A 78 -3.60 5.46 8.52
CA GLY A 78 -3.63 6.38 7.38
C GLY A 78 -2.63 5.91 6.33
N LEU A 79 -3.07 5.82 5.08
CA LEU A 79 -2.20 5.60 3.92
C LEU A 79 -2.26 6.84 3.04
N LYS A 80 -1.09 7.36 2.66
CA LYS A 80 -0.99 8.50 1.75
C LYS A 80 0.01 8.19 0.65
N THR A 81 -0.44 8.31 -0.59
CA THR A 81 0.43 8.27 -1.76
C THR A 81 0.73 9.70 -2.23
N THR A 82 1.98 9.96 -2.60
CA THR A 82 2.40 11.26 -3.15
C THR A 82 3.09 11.04 -4.49
N ASN A 83 2.68 11.82 -5.49
CA ASN A 83 3.09 11.67 -6.90
C ASN A 83 4.38 12.39 -7.25
#